data_AF-A0A2A3XRS5-F1
#
_entry.id   AF-A0A2A3XRS5-F1
#
_cell.length_a   1.000
_cell.length_b   1.000
_cell.length_c   1.000
_cell.angle_alpha   90.00
_cell.angle_beta   90.00
_cell.angle_gamma   90.00
#
_symmetry.space_group_name_H-M   'P 1'
#
loop_
_entity.id
_entity.type
_entity.pdbx_description
1 polymer ?
#
loop_
_entity_poly.entity_id
_entity_poly.type
_entity_poly.pdbx_seq_one_letter_code
_entity_poly.pdbx_strand_id
1 'polypeptide(L)'
;WVSNDEIMDPIIRAAVAAALRAILIQTIGAFASRGRARTIVTDDPKTIPAQFQGDMRRQGKLWVYKQHQPMNKRAHSFYHPEFAAQVWARGRAKVLHAPMANKVTGGALAVDPSTLLGINGDAIYLTDLPQWALPIENGGADDGKAGRLRLQGYLEENMKVPATLEDRDRLRARSVRQGIDRAIDFFEFTTPQDDADFLPGDEEEQ
;
A
#
# COMPACT_ATOMS: atom_id res chain seq x y z
N TRP A 1 22.82 11.86 -12.51
CA TRP A 1 22.01 12.92 -13.10
C TRP A 1 21.18 13.59 -12.01
N VAL A 2 21.85 14.29 -11.11
CA VAL A 2 21.31 15.43 -10.37
C VAL A 2 22.21 16.56 -10.85
N SER A 3 21.61 17.59 -11.45
CA SER A 3 22.31 18.76 -12.00
C SER A 3 23.32 19.32 -10.98
N ASN A 4 24.39 19.95 -11.46
CA ASN A 4 25.26 20.82 -10.67
C ASN A 4 24.49 22.09 -10.25
N ASP A 5 23.41 21.92 -9.49
CA ASP A 5 22.77 23.05 -8.82
C ASP A 5 23.65 23.41 -7.63
N GLU A 6 24.46 24.47 -7.81
CA GLU A 6 25.32 25.07 -6.77
C GLU A 6 24.53 25.50 -5.52
N ILE A 7 23.20 25.50 -5.60
CA ILE A 7 22.27 25.94 -4.56
C ILE A 7 21.88 24.79 -3.60
N MET A 8 22.04 23.53 -3.99
CA MET A 8 21.59 22.39 -3.16
C MET A 8 22.69 21.92 -2.19
N ASP A 9 22.33 21.82 -0.91
CA ASP A 9 23.21 21.31 0.15
C ASP A 9 23.80 19.94 -0.26
N PRO A 10 25.12 19.73 -0.13
CA PRO A 10 25.79 18.49 -0.54
C PRO A 10 25.22 17.21 0.10
N ILE A 11 24.76 17.27 1.35
CA ILE A 11 24.16 16.15 2.08
C ILE A 11 22.80 15.82 1.46
N ILE A 12 21.99 16.84 1.19
CA ILE A 12 20.68 16.67 0.54
C ILE A 12 20.86 16.07 -0.85
N ARG A 13 21.81 16.58 -1.64
CA ARG A 13 22.13 16.03 -2.97
C ARG A 13 22.54 14.56 -2.91
N ALA A 14 23.41 14.18 -1.97
CA ALA A 14 23.84 12.79 -1.78
C ALA A 14 22.67 11.90 -1.37
N ALA A 15 21.82 12.36 -0.45
CA ALA A 15 20.63 11.64 0.00
C ALA A 15 19.63 11.44 -1.15
N VAL A 16 19.35 12.48 -1.94
CA VAL A 16 18.45 12.41 -3.09
C VAL A 16 19.01 11.46 -4.16
N ALA A 17 20.30 11.55 -4.48
CA ALA A 17 20.92 10.65 -5.45
C ALA A 17 20.89 9.19 -4.98
N ALA A 18 21.15 8.93 -3.70
CA ALA A 18 21.04 7.61 -3.10
C ALA A 18 19.59 7.09 -3.13
N ALA A 19 18.61 7.94 -2.81
CA ALA A 19 17.20 7.60 -2.86
C ALA A 19 16.73 7.26 -4.28
N LEU A 20 17.09 8.08 -5.28
CA LEU A 20 16.77 7.83 -6.69
C LEU A 20 17.40 6.51 -7.17
N ARG A 21 18.65 6.25 -6.80
CA ARG A 21 19.30 4.97 -7.11
C ARG A 21 18.59 3.80 -6.46
N ALA A 22 18.18 3.92 -5.20
CA ALA A 22 17.43 2.88 -4.50
C ALA A 22 16.07 2.63 -5.18
N ILE A 23 15.35 3.67 -5.59
CA ILE A 23 14.11 3.54 -6.37
C ILE A 23 14.37 2.77 -7.67
N LEU A 24 15.37 3.16 -8.45
CA LEU A 24 15.64 2.51 -9.74
C LEU A 24 16.08 1.05 -9.58
N ILE A 25 16.95 0.73 -8.63
CA ILE A 25 17.52 -0.61 -8.49
C ILE A 25 16.56 -1.53 -7.71
N GLN A 26 16.15 -1.11 -6.52
CA GLN A 26 15.46 -1.97 -5.57
C GLN A 26 13.95 -2.00 -5.78
N THR A 27 13.37 -0.99 -6.44
CA THR A 27 11.92 -0.95 -6.71
C THR A 27 11.62 -1.25 -8.18
N ILE A 28 11.86 -0.31 -9.09
CA ILE A 28 11.53 -0.46 -10.50
C ILE A 28 12.34 -1.61 -11.12
N GLY A 29 13.64 -1.67 -10.85
CA GLY A 29 14.53 -2.72 -11.34
C GLY A 29 14.11 -4.10 -10.86
N ALA A 30 13.83 -4.26 -9.57
CA ALA A 30 13.32 -5.52 -9.02
C ALA A 30 11.96 -5.92 -9.61
N PHE A 31 11.09 -4.96 -9.88
CA PHE A 31 9.77 -5.19 -10.50
C PHE A 31 9.90 -5.60 -11.97
N ALA A 32 10.74 -4.90 -12.75
CA ALA A 32 11.01 -5.21 -14.16
C ALA A 32 11.73 -6.55 -14.35
N SER A 33 12.62 -6.90 -13.42
CA SER A 33 13.47 -8.10 -13.50
C SER A 33 12.92 -9.31 -12.74
N ARG A 34 11.65 -9.30 -12.31
CA ARG A 34 10.96 -10.48 -11.77
C ARG A 34 10.78 -11.53 -12.88
N GLY A 35 11.88 -12.17 -13.24
CA GLY A 35 11.90 -13.34 -14.10
C GLY A 35 11.28 -14.54 -13.38
N ARG A 36 10.99 -15.60 -14.14
CA ARG A 36 10.56 -16.86 -13.55
C ARG A 36 11.69 -17.45 -12.72
N ALA A 37 11.46 -17.56 -11.42
CA ALA A 37 12.28 -18.38 -10.55
C ALA A 37 11.67 -19.79 -10.51
N ARG A 38 12.50 -20.82 -10.73
CA ARG A 38 12.11 -22.21 -10.53
C ARG A 38 12.59 -22.64 -9.16
N THR A 39 11.67 -23.17 -8.35
CA THR A 39 12.04 -23.89 -7.13
C THR A 39 12.51 -25.28 -7.51
N ILE A 40 13.72 -25.64 -7.09
CA ILE A 40 14.29 -26.98 -7.28
C ILE A 40 14.38 -27.64 -5.91
N VAL A 41 13.99 -28.90 -5.86
CA VAL A 41 13.99 -29.73 -4.66
C VAL A 41 14.92 -30.90 -4.92
N THR A 42 15.88 -31.12 -4.03
CA THR A 42 16.83 -32.23 -4.09
C THR A 42 17.00 -32.86 -2.71
N ASP A 43 17.27 -34.15 -2.64
CA ASP A 43 17.58 -34.88 -1.41
C ASP A 43 19.07 -34.81 -1.07
N ASP A 44 19.95 -34.74 -2.06
CA ASP A 44 21.39 -34.64 -1.89
C ASP A 44 21.91 -33.19 -2.02
N PRO A 45 22.42 -32.59 -0.92
CA PRO A 45 22.97 -31.23 -0.95
C PRO A 45 24.19 -31.08 -1.86
N LYS A 46 24.90 -32.17 -2.20
CA LYS A 46 26.06 -32.11 -3.12
C LYS A 46 25.67 -31.84 -4.57
N THR A 47 24.41 -32.09 -4.93
CA THR A 47 23.88 -31.83 -6.28
C THR A 47 23.56 -30.34 -6.51
N ILE A 48 23.60 -29.52 -5.45
CA ILE A 48 23.30 -28.09 -5.51
C ILE A 48 24.52 -27.32 -6.03
N PRO A 49 24.41 -26.57 -7.14
CA PRO A 49 25.51 -25.74 -7.64
C PRO A 49 25.98 -24.73 -6.59
N ALA A 50 27.28 -24.48 -6.52
CA ALA A 50 27.91 -23.63 -5.50
C ALA A 50 27.24 -22.25 -5.35
N GLN A 51 26.81 -21.64 -6.46
CA GLN A 51 26.13 -20.35 -6.48
C GLN A 51 24.77 -20.30 -5.75
N PHE A 52 24.13 -21.45 -5.49
CA PHE A 52 22.83 -21.53 -4.80
C PHE A 52 22.94 -22.11 -3.39
N GLN A 53 24.14 -22.47 -2.93
CA GLN A 53 24.35 -23.03 -1.60
C GLN A 53 24.09 -22.01 -0.48
N GLY A 54 24.26 -20.71 -0.73
CA GLY A 54 23.93 -19.66 0.24
C GLY A 54 22.44 -19.42 0.45
N ASP A 55 21.61 -19.71 -0.57
CA ASP A 55 20.16 -19.47 -0.56
C ASP A 55 19.34 -20.75 -0.30
N MET A 56 20.00 -21.89 -0.10
CA MET A 56 19.32 -23.16 0.12
C MET A 56 18.62 -23.18 1.49
N ARG A 57 17.42 -23.74 1.52
CA ARG A 57 16.68 -23.99 2.77
C ARG A 57 16.39 -25.46 2.90
N ARG A 58 16.68 -26.01 4.08
CA ARG A 58 16.31 -27.37 4.42
C ARG A 58 14.85 -27.43 4.85
N GLN A 59 14.07 -28.29 4.22
CA GLN A 59 12.71 -28.63 4.61
C GLN A 59 12.64 -30.13 4.90
N GLY A 60 12.78 -30.48 6.19
CA GLY A 60 12.86 -31.88 6.62
C GLY A 60 14.11 -32.59 6.06
N LYS A 61 13.89 -33.57 5.18
CA LYS A 61 14.96 -34.33 4.50
C LYS A 61 15.36 -33.75 3.14
N LEU A 62 14.63 -32.74 2.65
CA LEU A 62 14.84 -32.18 1.32
C LEU A 62 15.50 -30.80 1.41
N TRP A 63 16.27 -30.47 0.39
CA TRP A 63 16.88 -29.18 0.16
C TRP A 63 16.15 -28.45 -0.95
N VAL A 64 15.78 -27.21 -0.68
CA VAL A 64 15.00 -26.37 -1.60
C VAL A 64 15.81 -25.12 -1.91
N TYR A 65 16.01 -24.82 -3.18
CA TYR A 65 16.63 -23.57 -3.62
C TYR A 65 15.89 -22.98 -4.83
N LYS A 66 16.07 -21.67 -5.05
CA LYS A 66 15.47 -20.95 -6.19
C LYS A 66 16.52 -20.70 -7.25
N GLN A 67 16.27 -21.17 -8.46
CA GLN A 67 17.06 -20.84 -9.63
C GLN A 67 16.33 -19.80 -10.47
N HIS A 68 16.92 -18.61 -10.61
CA HIS A 68 16.44 -17.62 -11.55
C HIS A 68 16.77 -18.07 -12.97
N GLN A 69 15.76 -18.14 -13.84
CA GLN A 69 16.01 -18.45 -15.24
C GLN A 69 16.63 -17.23 -15.94
N PRO A 70 17.73 -17.41 -16.69
CA PRO A 70 18.27 -16.34 -17.52
C PRO A 70 17.23 -15.94 -18.57
N MET A 71 17.18 -14.65 -18.88
CA MET A 71 16.18 -14.11 -19.80
C MET A 71 16.49 -14.61 -21.23
N ASN A 72 15.57 -15.38 -21.82
CA ASN A 72 15.74 -15.85 -23.20
C ASN A 72 15.44 -14.71 -24.20
N LYS A 73 15.81 -14.89 -25.47
CA LYS A 73 15.59 -13.87 -26.53
C LYS A 73 14.14 -13.39 -26.61
N ARG A 74 13.18 -14.28 -26.41
CA ARG A 74 11.74 -13.95 -26.40
C ARG A 74 11.33 -13.15 -25.16
N ALA A 75 11.88 -13.44 -23.99
CA ALA A 75 11.61 -12.66 -22.78
C ALA A 75 12.26 -11.26 -22.86
N HIS A 76 13.39 -11.14 -23.56
CA HIS A 76 14.02 -9.86 -23.86
C HIS A 76 13.12 -8.91 -24.65
N SER A 77 12.33 -9.41 -25.60
CA SER A 77 11.39 -8.55 -26.34
C SER A 77 10.19 -8.08 -25.52
N PHE A 78 9.96 -8.64 -24.32
CA PHE A 78 8.92 -8.22 -23.39
C PHE A 78 9.48 -7.49 -22.16
N TYR A 79 10.79 -7.24 -22.13
CA TYR A 79 11.43 -6.53 -21.02
C TYR A 79 11.30 -5.02 -21.20
N HIS A 80 10.30 -4.45 -20.54
CA HIS A 80 9.94 -3.03 -20.62
C HIS A 80 10.04 -2.37 -19.23
N PRO A 81 11.25 -1.98 -18.78
CA PRO A 81 11.43 -1.29 -17.51
C PRO A 81 10.67 0.05 -17.44
N GLU A 82 10.36 0.66 -18.58
CA GLU A 82 9.50 1.84 -18.70
C GLU A 82 8.07 1.56 -18.23
N PHE A 83 7.51 0.38 -18.50
CA PHE A 83 6.18 0.01 -18.01
C PHE A 83 6.22 -0.25 -16.50
N ALA A 84 7.28 -0.90 -16.01
CA ALA A 84 7.52 -1.05 -14.59
C ALA A 84 7.58 0.31 -13.87
N ALA A 85 8.30 1.28 -14.44
CA ALA A 85 8.36 2.64 -13.92
C ALA A 85 7.00 3.34 -13.92
N GLN A 86 6.22 3.22 -15.00
CA GLN A 86 4.87 3.80 -15.06
C GLN A 86 3.93 3.19 -14.02
N VAL A 87 3.94 1.87 -13.85
CA VAL A 87 3.12 1.19 -12.84
C VAL A 87 3.53 1.62 -11.43
N TRP A 88 4.84 1.63 -11.14
CA TRP A 88 5.35 2.11 -9.86
C TRP A 88 4.91 3.55 -9.56
N ALA A 89 5.11 4.46 -10.53
CA ALA A 89 4.78 5.87 -10.37
C ALA A 89 3.28 6.09 -10.17
N ARG A 90 2.43 5.42 -10.96
CA ARG A 90 0.97 5.49 -10.84
C ARG A 90 0.48 4.94 -9.50
N GLY A 91 1.05 3.83 -9.05
CA GLY A 91 0.75 3.25 -7.74
C GLY A 91 1.05 4.25 -6.61
N ARG A 92 2.23 4.88 -6.63
CA ARG A 92 2.61 5.89 -5.62
C ARG A 92 1.76 7.15 -5.69
N ALA A 93 1.45 7.66 -6.88
CA ALA A 93 0.57 8.81 -7.04
C ALA A 93 -0.83 8.52 -6.48
N LYS A 94 -1.37 7.32 -6.73
CA LYS A 94 -2.68 6.88 -6.22
C LYS A 94 -2.77 6.83 -4.70
N VAL A 95 -1.68 6.51 -4.01
CA VAL A 95 -1.64 6.50 -2.54
C VAL A 95 -1.75 7.91 -1.98
N LEU A 96 -1.14 8.88 -2.65
CA LEU A 96 -1.20 10.28 -2.26
C LEU A 96 -2.57 10.88 -2.59
N HIS A 97 -3.07 10.61 -3.80
CA HIS A 97 -4.29 11.17 -4.33
C HIS A 97 -4.97 10.18 -5.27
N ALA A 98 -6.05 9.55 -4.79
CA ALA A 98 -6.86 8.60 -5.53
C ALA A 98 -8.27 9.17 -5.74
N PRO A 99 -8.81 9.13 -6.97
CA PRO A 99 -10.23 9.31 -7.15
C PRO A 99 -10.97 8.16 -6.43
N MET A 100 -12.00 8.51 -5.69
CA MET A 100 -12.98 7.61 -5.06
C MET A 100 -14.31 7.70 -5.82
N ALA A 101 -15.37 7.06 -5.31
CA ALA A 101 -16.72 7.28 -5.83
C ALA A 101 -17.22 8.70 -5.51
N ASN A 102 -18.36 9.08 -6.10
CA ASN A 102 -19.05 10.35 -5.78
C ASN A 102 -18.19 11.61 -5.95
N LYS A 103 -17.21 11.58 -6.85
CA LYS A 103 -16.23 12.67 -7.09
C LYS A 103 -15.40 13.05 -5.84
N VAL A 104 -15.34 12.17 -4.85
CA VAL A 104 -14.50 12.34 -3.67
C VAL A 104 -13.07 11.94 -4.01
N THR A 105 -12.10 12.58 -3.35
CA THR A 105 -10.69 12.20 -3.40
C THR A 105 -10.33 11.54 -2.07
N GLY A 106 -9.64 10.40 -2.14
CA GLY A 106 -9.01 9.75 -1.00
C GLY A 106 -7.48 9.75 -1.13
N GLY A 107 -6.80 9.28 -0.10
CA GLY A 107 -5.34 9.17 -0.06
C GLY A 107 -4.70 10.09 0.96
N ALA A 108 -3.37 10.04 1.05
CA ALA A 108 -2.60 10.74 2.08
C ALA A 108 -2.77 12.27 2.05
N LEU A 109 -3.07 12.86 0.88
CA LEU A 109 -3.27 14.30 0.73
C LEU A 109 -4.72 14.75 1.01
N ALA A 110 -5.64 13.80 1.20
CA ALA A 110 -7.05 14.06 1.46
C ALA A 110 -7.44 13.87 2.93
N VAL A 111 -6.46 13.64 3.80
CA VAL A 111 -6.66 13.43 5.25
C VAL A 111 -5.90 14.49 6.03
N ASP A 112 -6.30 14.71 7.28
CA ASP A 112 -5.57 15.60 8.18
C ASP A 112 -4.16 15.04 8.42
N PRO A 113 -3.08 15.82 8.18
CA PRO A 113 -1.70 15.38 8.39
C PRO A 113 -1.41 14.86 9.80
N SER A 114 -2.12 15.36 10.83
CA SER A 114 -1.96 14.94 12.23
C SER A 114 -2.41 13.49 12.48
N THR A 115 -3.28 12.96 11.62
CA THR A 115 -3.80 11.59 11.72
C THR A 115 -2.91 10.57 11.00
N LEU A 116 -1.97 11.02 10.16
CA LEU A 116 -1.18 10.15 9.29
C LEU A 116 -0.01 9.50 10.07
N LEU A 117 -0.15 8.21 10.37
CA LEU A 117 0.89 7.41 11.03
C LEU A 117 1.99 6.97 10.06
N GLY A 118 1.68 6.84 8.78
CA GLY A 118 2.67 6.54 7.76
C GLY A 118 2.11 6.02 6.45
N ILE A 119 3.02 5.83 5.49
CA ILE A 119 2.72 5.33 4.15
C ILE A 119 3.60 4.11 3.89
N ASN A 120 3.00 2.98 3.51
CA ASN A 120 3.74 1.77 3.12
C ASN A 120 3.22 1.24 1.79
N GLY A 121 4.05 1.31 0.75
CA GLY A 121 3.68 0.81 -0.58
C GLY A 121 2.45 1.53 -1.13
N ASP A 122 1.35 0.77 -1.18
CA ASP A 122 0.02 1.13 -1.65
C ASP A 122 -0.99 1.43 -0.51
N ALA A 123 -0.53 1.49 0.75
CA ALA A 123 -1.36 1.71 1.92
C ALA A 123 -0.95 2.95 2.72
N ILE A 124 -1.95 3.60 3.33
CA ILE A 124 -1.79 4.64 4.35
C ILE A 124 -2.33 4.12 5.68
N TYR A 125 -1.73 4.56 6.78
CA TYR A 125 -2.16 4.21 8.14
C TYR A 125 -2.56 5.49 8.85
N LEU A 126 -3.75 5.49 9.44
CA LEU A 126 -4.36 6.67 10.05
C LEU A 126 -4.77 6.36 11.49
N THR A 127 -4.75 7.36 12.37
CA THR A 127 -5.37 7.28 13.70
C THR A 127 -6.89 7.39 13.60
N ASP A 128 -7.36 8.18 12.65
CA ASP A 128 -8.77 8.50 12.48
C ASP A 128 -9.25 7.92 11.16
N LEU A 129 -10.47 7.36 11.17
CA LEU A 129 -11.06 6.76 9.99
C LEU A 129 -11.77 7.84 9.16
N PRO A 130 -11.30 8.18 7.94
CA PRO A 130 -12.00 9.11 7.09
C PRO A 130 -13.26 8.49 6.48
N GLN A 131 -14.34 9.26 6.41
CA GLN A 131 -15.64 8.84 5.85
C GLN A 131 -15.51 8.20 4.46
N TRP A 132 -14.66 8.75 3.59
CA TRP A 132 -14.50 8.26 2.22
C TRP A 132 -13.97 6.82 2.13
N ALA A 133 -13.34 6.30 3.19
CA ALA A 133 -12.78 4.95 3.22
C ALA A 133 -13.84 3.86 3.48
N LEU A 134 -15.03 4.25 3.93
CA LEU A 134 -16.16 3.34 4.12
C LEU A 134 -16.80 2.93 2.77
N PRO A 135 -17.48 1.78 2.74
CA PRO A 135 -18.37 1.42 1.63
C PRO A 135 -19.45 2.49 1.38
N ILE A 136 -19.89 2.61 0.12
CA ILE A 136 -20.98 3.55 -0.25
C ILE A 136 -22.26 3.29 0.56
N GLU A 137 -22.57 2.02 0.83
CA GLU A 137 -23.75 1.63 1.61
C GLU A 137 -23.73 2.16 3.06
N ASN A 138 -22.56 2.54 3.57
CA ASN A 138 -22.36 3.15 4.88
C ASN A 138 -21.98 4.63 4.79
N GLY A 139 -22.41 5.31 3.72
CA GLY A 139 -22.16 6.74 3.51
C GLY A 139 -20.73 7.09 3.11
N GLY A 140 -19.92 6.11 2.71
CA GLY A 140 -18.55 6.32 2.26
C GLY A 140 -18.39 6.47 0.74
N ALA A 141 -17.18 6.21 0.24
CA ALA A 141 -16.84 6.37 -1.18
C ALA A 141 -16.10 5.17 -1.80
N ASP A 142 -16.02 4.03 -1.10
CA ASP A 142 -15.54 2.77 -1.68
C ASP A 142 -16.66 2.09 -2.49
N ASP A 143 -16.51 2.08 -3.83
CA ASP A 143 -17.44 1.49 -4.80
C ASP A 143 -17.06 0.05 -5.22
N GLY A 144 -16.12 -0.60 -4.55
CA GLY A 144 -15.71 -1.94 -4.95
C GLY A 144 -14.65 -1.98 -6.05
N LYS A 145 -14.47 -0.89 -6.83
CA LYS A 145 -13.72 -0.94 -8.10
C LYS A 145 -12.21 -1.03 -7.91
N ALA A 146 -11.56 -1.61 -8.91
CA ALA A 146 -10.11 -1.68 -8.96
C ALA A 146 -9.47 -0.28 -8.97
N GLY A 147 -8.42 -0.10 -8.16
CA GLY A 147 -7.67 1.15 -8.08
C GLY A 147 -8.30 2.24 -7.21
N ARG A 148 -9.29 1.89 -6.38
CA ARG A 148 -9.72 2.66 -5.20
C ARG A 148 -8.89 2.29 -3.99
N LEU A 149 -8.79 3.22 -3.04
CA LEU A 149 -8.33 2.88 -1.70
C LEU A 149 -9.48 2.23 -0.94
N ARG A 150 -9.19 1.17 -0.20
CA ARG A 150 -10.17 0.42 0.59
C ARG A 150 -9.68 0.27 2.01
N LEU A 151 -10.59 0.41 2.96
CA LEU A 151 -10.34 0.05 4.36
C LEU A 151 -10.05 -1.46 4.46
N GLN A 152 -8.85 -1.82 4.91
CA GLN A 152 -8.44 -3.22 5.08
C GLN A 152 -8.66 -3.74 6.50
N GLY A 153 -8.75 -2.84 7.48
CA GLY A 153 -8.92 -3.20 8.88
C GLY A 153 -8.96 -1.97 9.78
N TYR A 154 -9.66 -2.08 10.90
CA TYR A 154 -9.88 -1.01 11.85
C TYR A 154 -9.64 -1.47 13.29
N LEU A 155 -9.14 -0.57 14.14
CA LEU A 155 -8.93 -0.79 15.57
C LEU A 155 -9.48 0.42 16.32
N GLU A 156 -10.49 0.19 17.16
CA GLU A 156 -11.19 1.22 17.95
C GLU A 156 -10.42 1.58 19.24
N GLU A 157 -9.53 0.70 19.68
CA GLU A 157 -8.82 0.83 20.94
C GLU A 157 -7.89 2.04 20.96
N ASN A 158 -7.85 2.76 22.08
CA ASN A 158 -6.80 3.75 22.32
C ASN A 158 -5.45 3.02 22.45
N MET A 159 -4.58 3.24 21.46
CA MET A 159 -3.29 2.58 21.36
C MET A 159 -2.16 3.59 21.36
N LYS A 160 -1.01 3.15 21.88
CA LYS A 160 0.22 3.93 21.74
C LYS A 160 0.60 4.04 20.26
N VAL A 161 0.94 5.26 19.83
CA VAL A 161 1.49 5.52 18.50
C VAL A 161 2.73 4.63 18.28
N PRO A 162 2.79 3.85 17.19
CA PRO A 162 3.90 2.94 16.93
C PRO A 162 5.19 3.73 16.69
N ALA A 163 6.26 3.36 17.39
CA ALA A 163 7.57 4.01 17.25
C ALA A 163 8.47 3.32 16.21
N THR A 164 8.16 2.05 15.86
CA THR A 164 8.94 1.26 14.92
C THR A 164 8.07 0.69 13.80
N LEU A 165 8.70 0.31 12.68
CA LEU A 165 8.03 -0.38 11.58
C LEU A 165 7.40 -1.71 12.04
N GLU A 166 8.09 -2.43 12.94
CA GLU A 166 7.63 -3.70 13.47
C GLU A 166 6.36 -3.54 14.32
N ASP A 167 6.31 -2.50 15.15
CA ASP A 167 5.11 -2.18 15.95
C ASP A 167 3.92 -1.84 15.06
N ARG A 168 4.14 -1.01 14.03
CA ARG A 168 3.10 -0.69 13.04
C ARG A 168 2.61 -1.94 12.32
N ASP A 169 3.52 -2.83 11.90
CA ASP A 169 3.15 -4.04 11.17
C ASP A 169 2.38 -5.03 12.05
N ARG A 170 2.65 -5.07 13.37
CA ARG A 170 1.83 -5.80 14.35
C ARG A 170 0.41 -5.22 14.45
N LEU A 171 0.28 -3.90 14.55
CA LEU A 171 -1.03 -3.23 14.58
C LEU A 171 -1.81 -3.49 13.30
N ARG A 172 -1.16 -3.41 12.14
CA ARG A 172 -1.76 -3.77 10.84
C ARG A 172 -2.27 -5.22 10.82
N ALA A 173 -1.44 -6.17 11.25
CA ALA A 173 -1.85 -7.57 11.25
C ALA A 173 -3.05 -7.82 12.18
N ARG A 174 -3.15 -7.06 13.27
CA ARG A 174 -4.26 -7.10 14.21
C ARG A 174 -5.52 -6.47 13.61
N SER A 175 -5.42 -5.30 12.99
CA SER A 175 -6.54 -4.60 12.35
C SER A 175 -7.16 -5.42 11.21
N VAL A 176 -6.32 -6.03 10.35
CA VAL A 176 -6.79 -6.89 9.25
C VAL A 176 -7.50 -8.14 9.77
N ARG A 177 -7.04 -8.70 10.90
CA ARG A 177 -7.71 -9.87 11.52
C ARG A 177 -9.08 -9.50 12.09
N GLN A 178 -9.20 -8.29 12.65
CA GLN A 178 -10.47 -7.78 13.18
C GLN A 178 -11.45 -7.40 12.06
N GLY A 179 -10.95 -7.00 10.90
CA GLY A 179 -11.78 -6.60 9.76
C GLY A 179 -12.30 -5.17 9.90
N ILE A 180 -13.44 -4.89 9.26
CA ILE A 180 -14.00 -3.53 9.13
C ILE A 180 -15.36 -3.37 9.80
N ASP A 181 -15.97 -4.43 10.32
CA ASP A 181 -17.35 -4.41 10.83
C ASP A 181 -17.52 -3.35 11.93
N ARG A 182 -16.59 -3.29 12.88
CA ARG A 182 -16.55 -2.27 13.95
C ARG A 182 -16.44 -0.83 13.43
N ALA A 183 -15.79 -0.63 12.28
CA ALA A 183 -15.69 0.69 11.67
C ALA A 183 -17.03 1.13 11.05
N ILE A 184 -17.79 0.17 10.51
CA ILE A 184 -19.12 0.42 9.96
C ILE A 184 -20.07 0.81 11.10
N ASP A 185 -20.09 0.02 12.19
CA ASP A 185 -20.93 0.28 13.36
C ASP A 185 -20.68 1.70 13.93
N PHE A 186 -19.42 2.10 14.09
CA PHE A 186 -19.07 3.42 14.63
C PHE A 186 -19.68 4.59 13.84
N PHE A 187 -19.78 4.46 12.51
CA PHE A 187 -20.30 5.52 11.64
C PHE A 187 -21.81 5.48 11.45
N GLU A 188 -22.46 4.33 11.64
CA GLU A 188 -23.91 4.19 11.64
C GLU A 188 -24.56 4.96 12.82
N PHE A 189 -23.88 5.06 13.96
CA PHE A 189 -24.38 5.75 15.16
C PHE A 189 -23.92 7.22 15.29
N THR A 190 -23.02 7.70 14.43
CA THR A 190 -22.49 9.08 14.48
C THR A 190 -22.96 9.96 13.33
N THR A 191 -23.75 9.42 12.39
CA THR A 191 -24.42 10.26 11.39
C THR A 191 -25.43 11.15 12.14
N PRO A 192 -25.37 12.49 12.03
CA PRO A 192 -26.46 13.33 12.49
C PRO A 192 -27.71 12.85 11.75
N GLN A 193 -28.66 12.31 12.52
CA GLN A 193 -30.01 12.06 12.05
C GLN A 193 -30.49 13.37 11.45
N ASP A 194 -30.86 13.35 10.16
CA ASP A 194 -31.34 14.51 9.40
C ASP A 194 -32.09 15.46 10.34
N ASP A 195 -31.65 16.71 10.40
CA ASP A 195 -32.44 17.85 10.87
C ASP A 195 -33.62 18.02 9.90
N ALA A 196 -34.53 17.04 9.89
CA ALA A 196 -35.85 17.19 9.35
C ALA A 196 -36.57 18.12 10.33
N ASP A 197 -36.42 19.42 10.10
CA ASP A 197 -37.27 20.46 10.65
C ASP A 197 -38.72 20.02 10.47
N PHE A 198 -39.31 19.48 11.54
CA PHE A 198 -40.74 19.28 11.62
C PHE A 198 -41.36 20.67 11.74
N LEU A 199 -41.61 21.32 10.61
CA LEU A 199 -42.47 22.49 10.57
C LEU A 199 -43.90 21.99 10.78
N PRO A 200 -44.57 22.34 11.90
CA PRO A 200 -45.98 22.04 12.05
C PRO A 200 -46.71 22.79 10.93
N GLY A 201 -47.46 22.04 10.12
CA GLY A 201 -48.21 22.61 9.00
C GLY A 201 -49.14 23.71 9.49
N ASP A 202 -49.13 24.84 8.79
CA ASP A 202 -50.11 25.90 8.97
C ASP A 202 -51.51 25.30 8.80
N GLU A 203 -52.30 25.31 9.88
CA GLU A 203 -53.74 25.11 9.80
C GLU A 203 -54.33 26.32 9.07
N GLU A 204 -54.53 26.20 7.75
CA GLU A 204 -55.35 27.14 7.00
C GLU A 204 -56.81 27.01 7.46
N GLU A 205 -57.32 28.14 7.95
CA GLU A 205 -58.73 28.41 8.23
C GLU A 205 -59.63 28.03 7.04
N GLN A 206 -60.71 27.31 7.33
CA GLN A 206 -62.02 27.47 6.67
C GLN A 206 -63.15 26.88 7.52
#